data_AF-A0A6V8NJZ5-F1
#
_entry.id   AF-A0A6V8NJZ5-F1
#
_cell.length_a   1.000
_cell.length_b   1.000
_cell.length_c   1.000
_cell.angle_alpha   90.00
_cell.angle_beta   90.00
_cell.angle_gamma   90.00
#
_symmetry.space_group_name_H-M   'P 1'
#
loop_
_entity.id
_entity.type
_entity.pdbx_description
1 polymer ?
#
loop_
_entity_poly.entity_id
_entity_poly.type
_entity_poly.pdbx_seq_one_letter_code
_entity_poly.pdbx_strand_id
1 'polypeptide(L)'
;LGEKGVLVALSDSTNAERPGYTLSEKEVGSAINEIFRTAKQRIILATFASNIHRIQQVIDAACHYKRKVAVVGRSMVNVVQIAQDLGYLNVCSGTLVDIDELKTLPQNRAVILTTGSQGEPVSALTRISISEHRKVEIIRGDTVIIAATPISGNEKLVSRTIDNLFARFIHRQRNNQNAFL
;
A
#
# COMPACT_ATOMS: atom_id res chain seq x y z
N LEU A 1 -36.93 8.28 -5.37
CA LEU A 1 -36.63 9.10 -6.57
C LEU A 1 -37.01 8.34 -7.84
N GLY A 2 -36.49 7.13 -8.05
CA GLY A 2 -36.91 6.26 -9.17
C GLY A 2 -38.42 6.05 -9.29
N GLU A 3 -39.09 5.70 -8.19
CA GLU A 3 -40.56 5.53 -8.16
C GLU A 3 -41.36 6.82 -8.40
N LYS A 4 -40.71 7.99 -8.29
CA LYS A 4 -41.36 9.31 -8.48
C LYS A 4 -41.21 9.83 -9.92
N GLY A 5 -40.59 9.06 -10.81
CA GLY A 5 -40.24 9.45 -12.18
C GLY A 5 -38.93 10.25 -12.23
N VAL A 6 -38.00 9.82 -13.10
CA VAL A 6 -36.72 10.48 -13.34
C VAL A 6 -36.59 10.76 -14.83
N LEU A 7 -36.49 12.04 -15.22
CA LEU A 7 -36.36 12.46 -16.62
C LEU A 7 -34.97 12.15 -17.19
N VAL A 8 -33.91 12.37 -16.40
CA VAL A 8 -32.51 12.10 -16.77
C VAL A 8 -31.77 11.52 -15.58
N ALA A 9 -30.99 10.46 -15.83
CA ALA A 9 -30.01 9.92 -14.90
C ALA A 9 -28.61 10.04 -15.53
N LEU A 10 -27.66 10.63 -14.79
CA LEU A 10 -26.25 10.65 -15.17
C LEU A 10 -25.54 9.59 -14.33
N SER A 11 -25.01 8.57 -15.00
CA SER A 11 -24.33 7.45 -14.36
C SER A 11 -22.84 7.45 -14.68
N ASP A 12 -22.03 6.96 -13.74
CA ASP A 12 -20.61 6.68 -13.97
C ASP A 12 -20.47 5.46 -14.91
N SER A 13 -19.67 5.63 -15.96
CA SER A 13 -19.40 4.60 -16.99
C SER A 13 -17.97 4.03 -16.91
N THR A 14 -17.17 4.41 -15.90
CA THR A 14 -15.73 4.07 -15.79
C THR A 14 -15.44 2.56 -15.90
N ASN A 15 -16.36 1.70 -15.43
CA ASN A 15 -16.22 0.24 -15.51
C ASN A 15 -17.36 -0.44 -16.29
N ALA A 16 -18.12 0.28 -17.12
CA ALA A 16 -19.29 -0.26 -17.80
C ALA A 16 -18.98 -1.42 -18.78
N GLU A 17 -17.75 -1.47 -19.30
CA GLU A 17 -17.31 -2.53 -20.21
C GLU A 17 -16.89 -3.83 -19.49
N ARG A 18 -16.77 -3.81 -18.16
CA ARG A 18 -16.36 -4.99 -17.39
C ARG A 18 -17.59 -5.79 -16.95
N PRO A 19 -17.80 -7.02 -17.44
CA PRO A 19 -18.93 -7.84 -17.01
C PRO A 19 -18.76 -8.29 -15.56
N GLY A 20 -19.88 -8.56 -14.89
CA GLY A 20 -19.91 -9.04 -13.51
C GLY A 20 -20.05 -7.93 -12.47
N TYR A 21 -19.52 -8.18 -11.28
CA TYR A 21 -19.66 -7.29 -10.13
C TYR A 21 -18.30 -7.01 -9.49
N THR A 22 -18.16 -5.84 -8.87
CA THR A 22 -16.97 -5.51 -8.08
C THR A 22 -16.93 -6.37 -6.83
N LEU A 23 -15.76 -6.97 -6.55
CA LEU A 23 -15.53 -7.73 -5.32
C LEU A 23 -15.79 -6.87 -4.08
N SER A 24 -16.23 -7.51 -3.01
CA SER A 24 -16.51 -6.80 -1.77
C SER A 24 -15.20 -6.31 -1.13
N GLU A 25 -15.19 -5.10 -0.57
CA GLU A 25 -14.07 -4.64 0.26
C GLU A 25 -13.79 -5.58 1.44
N LYS A 26 -14.78 -6.36 1.90
CA LYS A 26 -14.59 -7.40 2.92
C LYS A 26 -13.61 -8.48 2.46
N GLU A 27 -13.69 -8.91 1.21
CA GLU A 27 -12.78 -9.92 0.65
C GLU A 27 -11.36 -9.38 0.54
N VAL A 28 -11.21 -8.10 0.18
CA VAL A 28 -9.90 -7.45 0.16
C VAL A 28 -9.30 -7.36 1.56
N GLY A 29 -10.10 -7.03 2.57
CA GLY A 29 -9.68 -7.07 3.97
C GLY A 29 -9.17 -8.44 4.40
N SER A 30 -9.83 -9.53 3.98
CA SER A 30 -9.37 -10.90 4.23
C SER A 30 -8.01 -11.18 3.59
N ALA A 31 -7.78 -10.74 2.35
CA ALA A 31 -6.51 -10.90 1.67
C ALA A 31 -5.37 -10.12 2.37
N ILE A 32 -5.64 -8.90 2.83
CA ILE A 32 -4.68 -8.09 3.61
C ILE A 32 -4.32 -8.81 4.91
N ASN A 33 -5.32 -9.31 5.65
CA ASN A 33 -5.10 -10.05 6.89
C ASN A 33 -4.23 -11.30 6.66
N GLU A 34 -4.48 -12.06 5.60
CA GLU A 34 -3.70 -13.24 5.27
C GLU A 34 -2.22 -12.91 4.97
N ILE A 35 -1.96 -11.80 4.28
CA ILE A 35 -0.59 -11.33 4.05
C ILE A 35 0.08 -10.94 5.37
N PHE A 36 -0.63 -10.23 6.26
CA PHE A 36 -0.09 -9.83 7.55
C PHE A 36 0.24 -11.04 8.45
N ARG A 37 -0.58 -12.09 8.37
CA ARG A 37 -0.41 -13.36 9.07
C ARG A 37 0.83 -14.11 8.61
N THR A 38 1.12 -14.11 7.31
CA THR A 38 2.15 -14.96 6.69
C THR A 38 3.49 -14.25 6.47
N ALA A 39 3.50 -12.91 6.35
CA ALA A 39 4.71 -12.14 6.10
C ALA A 39 5.73 -12.28 7.25
N LYS A 40 6.94 -12.75 6.93
CA LYS A 40 7.99 -13.00 7.93
C LYS A 40 8.82 -11.77 8.27
N GLN A 41 8.83 -10.75 7.41
CA GLN A 41 9.61 -9.51 7.58
C GLN A 41 8.70 -8.29 7.42
N ARG A 42 9.24 -7.17 6.93
CA ARG A 42 8.50 -5.93 6.76
C ARG A 42 7.47 -6.07 5.63
N ILE A 43 6.36 -5.36 5.79
CA ILE A 43 5.35 -5.23 4.75
C ILE A 43 5.44 -3.81 4.21
N ILE A 44 5.50 -3.66 2.89
CA ILE A 44 5.43 -2.37 2.20
C ILE A 44 4.17 -2.38 1.35
N LEU A 45 3.15 -1.64 1.78
CA LEU A 45 1.85 -1.61 1.11
C LEU A 45 1.65 -0.27 0.44
N ALA A 46 1.54 -0.29 -0.89
CA ALA A 46 1.24 0.87 -1.70
C ALA A 46 -0.25 0.90 -2.08
N THR A 47 -0.91 2.01 -1.82
CA THR A 47 -2.31 2.22 -2.21
C THR A 47 -2.59 3.71 -2.48
N PHE A 48 -3.80 4.02 -2.92
CA PHE A 48 -4.26 5.40 -3.08
C PHE A 48 -4.54 6.04 -1.73
N ALA A 49 -4.04 7.26 -1.52
CA ALA A 49 -4.30 8.02 -0.30
C ALA A 49 -5.80 8.28 -0.08
N SER A 50 -6.57 8.45 -1.16
CA SER A 50 -8.00 8.69 -1.10
C SER A 50 -8.82 7.48 -0.66
N ASN A 51 -8.26 6.27 -0.62
CA ASN A 51 -8.98 5.08 -0.19
C ASN A 51 -8.84 4.87 1.33
N ILE A 52 -9.61 5.64 2.10
CA ILE A 52 -9.61 5.59 3.57
C ILE A 52 -9.99 4.20 4.10
N HIS A 53 -10.94 3.51 3.45
CA HIS A 53 -11.32 2.15 3.86
C HIS A 53 -10.16 1.16 3.73
N ARG A 54 -9.37 1.25 2.66
CA ARG A 54 -8.17 0.43 2.50
C ARG A 54 -7.13 0.74 3.56
N ILE A 55 -6.93 2.02 3.88
CA ILE A 55 -6.01 2.45 4.95
C ILE A 55 -6.47 1.89 6.31
N GLN A 56 -7.77 1.97 6.62
CA GLN A 56 -8.35 1.41 7.84
C GLN A 56 -8.06 -0.08 7.96
N GLN A 57 -8.32 -0.86 6.90
CA GLN A 57 -8.05 -2.31 6.89
C GLN A 57 -6.58 -2.63 7.18
N VAL A 58 -5.65 -1.82 6.66
CA VAL A 58 -4.22 -1.98 6.92
C VAL A 58 -3.86 -1.66 8.37
N ILE A 59 -4.44 -0.59 8.93
CA ILE A 59 -4.21 -0.21 10.33
C ILE A 59 -4.80 -1.25 11.29
N ASP A 60 -6.00 -1.76 10.99
CA ASP A 60 -6.65 -2.81 11.78
C ASP A 60 -5.83 -4.10 11.77
N ALA A 61 -5.37 -4.53 10.59
CA ALA A 61 -4.48 -5.68 10.47
C ALA A 61 -3.17 -5.46 11.22
N ALA A 62 -2.56 -4.26 11.12
CA ALA A 62 -1.35 -3.93 11.86
C ALA A 62 -1.57 -4.01 13.38
N CYS A 63 -2.67 -3.44 13.87
CA CYS A 63 -3.06 -3.49 15.28
C CYS A 63 -3.24 -4.95 15.75
N HIS A 64 -3.98 -5.76 14.99
CA HIS A 64 -4.24 -7.17 15.30
C HIS A 64 -2.96 -8.01 15.37
N TYR A 65 -2.07 -7.87 14.38
CA TYR A 65 -0.81 -8.63 14.30
C TYR A 65 0.35 -7.96 15.05
N LYS A 66 0.07 -6.95 15.90
CA LYS A 66 1.05 -6.24 16.73
C LYS A 66 2.21 -5.63 15.92
N ARG A 67 1.91 -5.16 14.72
CA ARG A 67 2.81 -4.40 13.86
C ARG A 67 2.57 -2.91 14.04
N LYS A 68 3.61 -2.13 13.77
CA LYS A 68 3.59 -0.67 13.73
C LYS A 68 3.63 -0.21 12.29
N VAL A 69 2.99 0.91 12.00
CA VAL A 69 2.84 1.45 10.65
C VAL A 69 3.51 2.81 10.58
N ALA A 70 4.43 3.00 9.64
CA ALA A 70 4.86 4.33 9.23
C ALA A 70 4.22 4.70 7.89
N VAL A 71 3.67 5.90 7.82
CA VAL A 71 3.08 6.45 6.61
C VAL A 71 4.14 7.20 5.81
N VAL A 72 4.30 6.84 4.54
CA VAL A 72 5.34 7.41 3.67
C VAL A 72 4.69 8.06 2.44
N GLY A 73 5.01 9.34 2.25
CA GLY A 73 4.49 10.15 1.15
C GLY A 73 3.57 11.26 1.66
N ARG A 74 3.86 12.50 1.26
CA ARG A 74 3.21 13.71 1.77
C ARG A 74 1.68 13.67 1.66
N SER A 75 1.16 13.23 0.50
CA SER A 75 -0.29 13.13 0.30
C SER A 75 -0.94 12.13 1.24
N MET A 76 -0.34 10.95 1.44
CA MET A 76 -0.86 9.94 2.36
C MET A 76 -0.82 10.42 3.82
N VAL A 77 0.28 11.05 4.24
CA VAL A 77 0.40 11.63 5.59
C VAL A 77 -0.71 12.65 5.83
N ASN A 78 -0.92 13.58 4.90
CA ASN A 78 -1.96 14.60 5.02
C ASN A 78 -3.36 13.99 5.10
N VAL A 79 -3.67 13.02 4.23
CA VAL A 79 -5.00 12.39 4.20
C VAL A 79 -5.25 11.55 5.45
N VAL A 80 -4.26 10.80 5.93
CA VAL A 80 -4.33 10.03 7.18
C VAL A 80 -4.58 10.94 8.39
N GLN A 81 -3.92 12.10 8.44
CA GLN A 81 -4.15 13.07 9.51
C GLN A 81 -5.58 13.63 9.47
N ILE A 82 -6.01 14.15 8.32
CA ILE A 82 -7.36 14.72 8.15
C ILE A 82 -8.44 13.67 8.46
N ALA A 83 -8.25 12.43 8.00
CA ALA A 83 -9.22 11.36 8.24
C ALA A 83 -9.31 10.98 9.73
N GLN A 84 -8.20 11.05 10.49
CA GLN A 84 -8.23 10.87 11.95
C GLN A 84 -8.97 12.02 12.63
N ASP A 85 -8.64 13.27 12.27
CA ASP A 85 -9.23 14.46 12.89
C ASP A 85 -10.75 14.52 12.67
N LEU A 86 -11.22 14.04 11.52
CA LEU A 86 -12.65 13.97 11.18
C LEU A 86 -13.34 12.69 11.66
N GLY A 87 -12.62 11.74 12.28
CA GLY A 87 -13.18 10.47 12.76
C GLY A 87 -13.50 9.44 11.67
N TYR A 88 -12.99 9.63 10.45
CA TYR A 88 -13.10 8.65 9.36
C TYR A 88 -12.06 7.53 9.44
N LEU A 89 -10.99 7.72 10.23
CA LEU A 89 -9.94 6.74 10.43
C LEU A 89 -9.72 6.50 11.92
N ASN A 90 -9.99 5.28 12.37
CA ASN A 90 -9.77 4.85 13.73
C ASN A 90 -8.39 4.20 13.85
N VAL A 91 -7.56 4.74 14.73
CA VAL A 91 -6.19 4.26 14.90
C VAL A 91 -6.00 3.76 16.33
N CYS A 92 -5.68 2.48 16.48
CA CYS A 92 -5.25 1.93 17.76
C CYS A 92 -4.03 2.71 18.30
N SER A 93 -4.04 3.04 19.59
CA SER A 93 -2.97 3.83 20.19
C SER A 93 -1.58 3.21 19.97
N GLY A 94 -0.66 4.04 19.52
CA GLY A 94 0.71 3.66 19.21
C GLY A 94 0.87 2.79 17.95
N THR A 95 -0.16 2.53 17.15
CA THR A 95 0.00 1.76 15.89
C THR A 95 0.72 2.58 14.82
N LEU A 96 0.39 3.87 14.69
CA LEU A 96 1.13 4.79 13.84
C LEU A 96 2.37 5.30 14.56
N VAL A 97 3.52 5.24 13.88
CA VAL A 97 4.83 5.69 14.37
C VAL A 97 5.56 6.46 13.28
N ASP A 98 6.56 7.27 13.66
CA ASP A 98 7.45 7.87 12.67
C ASP A 98 8.31 6.79 11.99
N ILE A 99 8.72 7.06 10.75
CA ILE A 99 9.57 6.15 9.99
C ILE A 99 10.93 5.90 10.66
N ASP A 100 11.47 6.86 11.40
CA ASP A 100 12.75 6.69 12.11
C ASP A 100 12.58 5.80 13.36
N GLU A 101 11.44 5.88 14.06
CA GLU A 101 11.08 4.92 15.11
C GLU A 101 10.90 3.51 14.52
N LEU A 102 10.19 3.40 13.38
CA LEU A 102 9.93 2.12 12.71
C LEU A 102 11.23 1.35 12.38
N LYS A 103 12.31 2.06 12.04
CA LYS A 103 13.63 1.45 11.73
C LYS A 103 14.28 0.78 12.94
N THR A 104 13.93 1.18 14.17
CA THR A 104 14.46 0.58 15.39
C THR A 104 13.75 -0.71 15.78
N LEU A 105 12.58 -0.97 15.19
CA LEU A 105 11.78 -2.15 15.46
C LEU A 105 12.29 -3.37 14.70
N PRO A 106 12.03 -4.60 15.21
CA PRO A 106 12.22 -5.81 14.43
C PRO A 106 11.45 -5.76 13.11
N GLN A 107 12.05 -6.26 12.03
CA GLN A 107 11.50 -6.19 10.68
C GLN A 107 10.08 -6.79 10.58
N ASN A 108 9.82 -7.90 11.26
CA ASN A 108 8.50 -8.54 11.31
C ASN A 108 7.42 -7.74 12.05
N ARG A 109 7.77 -6.61 12.68
CA ARG A 109 6.82 -5.69 13.31
C ARG A 109 6.63 -4.40 12.52
N ALA A 110 7.28 -4.24 11.36
CA ALA A 110 7.25 -3.01 10.59
C ALA A 110 6.31 -3.12 9.38
N VAL A 111 5.48 -2.10 9.20
CA VAL A 111 4.64 -1.87 8.02
C VAL A 111 4.93 -0.47 7.50
N ILE A 112 5.15 -0.36 6.20
CA ILE A 112 5.32 0.90 5.50
C ILE A 112 4.08 1.08 4.61
N LEU A 113 3.23 2.03 4.94
CA LEU A 113 2.06 2.39 4.14
C LEU A 113 2.44 3.57 3.24
N THR A 114 2.37 3.39 1.93
CA THR A 114 2.92 4.36 0.96
C THR A 114 1.96 4.68 -0.19
N THR A 115 2.20 5.81 -0.86
CA THR A 115 1.63 6.08 -2.19
C THR A 115 2.49 5.44 -3.30
N GLY A 116 2.02 5.53 -4.54
CA GLY A 116 2.76 5.11 -5.73
C GLY A 116 2.29 3.82 -6.35
N SER A 117 1.05 3.41 -6.06
CA SER A 117 0.48 2.17 -6.60
C SER A 117 0.25 2.21 -8.12
N GLN A 118 0.34 3.38 -8.76
CA GLN A 118 0.27 3.52 -10.23
C GLN A 118 1.66 3.71 -10.89
N GLY A 119 2.75 3.62 -10.11
CA GLY A 119 4.10 3.78 -10.62
C GLY A 119 4.43 5.23 -11.01
N GLU A 120 3.74 6.24 -10.47
CA GLU A 120 4.01 7.63 -10.79
C GLU A 120 5.47 7.98 -10.44
N PRO A 121 6.23 8.64 -11.32
CA PRO A 121 7.68 8.80 -11.17
C PRO A 121 8.13 9.41 -9.84
N VAL A 122 7.36 10.37 -9.33
CA VAL A 122 7.68 11.11 -8.09
C VAL A 122 7.09 10.49 -6.83
N SER A 123 6.36 9.37 -6.96
CA SER A 123 5.72 8.70 -5.84
C SER A 123 6.74 8.03 -4.92
N ALA A 124 6.32 7.79 -3.68
CA ALA A 124 7.18 7.19 -2.68
C ALA A 124 7.60 5.75 -3.06
N LEU A 125 6.67 4.89 -3.52
CA LEU A 125 7.01 3.54 -3.94
C LEU A 125 8.00 3.54 -5.13
N THR A 126 7.77 4.37 -6.15
CA THR A 126 8.67 4.44 -7.32
C THR A 126 10.07 4.83 -6.89
N ARG A 127 10.23 5.86 -6.05
CA ARG A 127 11.52 6.27 -5.50
C ARG A 127 12.17 5.18 -4.63
N ILE A 128 11.39 4.41 -3.88
CA ILE A 128 11.88 3.26 -3.12
C ILE A 128 12.42 2.18 -4.07
N SER A 129 11.72 1.89 -5.17
CA SER A 129 12.12 0.87 -6.15
C SER A 129 13.47 1.14 -6.81
N ILE A 130 13.77 2.42 -7.05
CA ILE A 130 15.04 2.87 -7.64
C ILE A 130 16.09 3.27 -6.58
N SER A 131 15.82 3.08 -5.29
CA SER A 131 16.72 3.42 -4.17
C SER A 131 17.05 4.91 -4.03
N GLU A 132 16.11 5.79 -4.39
CA GLU A 132 16.23 7.25 -4.25
C GLU A 132 15.38 7.83 -3.12
N HIS A 133 14.68 6.97 -2.36
CA HIS A 133 13.88 7.41 -1.23
C HIS A 133 14.76 7.59 0.02
N ARG A 134 14.84 8.82 0.55
CA ARG A 134 15.81 9.23 1.59
C ARG A 134 15.80 8.38 2.87
N LYS A 135 14.64 7.84 3.25
CA LYS A 135 14.45 7.15 4.54
C LYS A 135 14.10 5.66 4.40
N VAL A 136 13.84 5.17 3.19
CA VAL A 136 13.31 3.81 2.99
C VAL A 136 14.02 3.15 1.83
N GLU A 137 14.57 1.98 2.08
CA GLU A 137 15.16 1.09 1.08
C GLU A 137 14.48 -0.27 1.14
N ILE A 138 14.41 -0.95 0.00
CA ILE A 138 14.03 -2.37 -0.06
C ILE A 138 15.17 -3.22 0.49
N ILE A 139 14.83 -4.14 1.39
CA ILE A 139 15.75 -5.15 1.92
C ILE A 139 15.25 -6.55 1.64
N ARG A 140 16.15 -7.53 1.79
CA ARG A 140 15.83 -8.94 1.58
C ARG A 140 14.71 -9.39 2.52
N GLY A 141 13.70 -10.04 1.95
CA GLY A 141 12.57 -10.60 2.69
C GLY A 141 11.38 -9.67 2.85
N ASP A 142 11.50 -8.39 2.44
CA ASP A 142 10.34 -7.49 2.38
C ASP A 142 9.23 -8.08 1.51
N THR A 143 7.99 -7.92 1.96
CA THR A 143 6.79 -8.22 1.17
C THR A 143 6.23 -6.91 0.65
N VAL A 144 6.23 -6.71 -0.67
CA VAL A 144 5.67 -5.51 -1.30
C VAL A 144 4.29 -5.82 -1.87
N ILE A 145 3.29 -5.02 -1.51
CA ILE A 145 1.90 -5.17 -1.93
C ILE A 145 1.51 -3.91 -2.69
N ILE A 146 1.10 -4.05 -3.95
CA ILE A 146 0.51 -2.97 -4.74
C ILE A 146 -1.01 -3.15 -4.69
N ALA A 147 -1.64 -2.49 -3.73
CA ALA A 147 -3.07 -2.59 -3.46
C ALA A 147 -3.87 -1.58 -4.30
N ALA A 148 -3.69 -1.61 -5.62
CA ALA A 148 -4.50 -0.88 -6.58
C ALA A 148 -4.50 -1.55 -7.96
N THR A 149 -5.59 -1.38 -8.70
CA THR A 149 -5.65 -1.74 -10.12
C THR A 149 -5.00 -0.63 -10.94
N PRO A 150 -4.11 -0.95 -11.91
CA PRO A 150 -3.59 0.04 -12.84
C PRO A 150 -4.74 0.75 -13.56
N ILE A 151 -4.72 2.08 -13.54
CA ILE A 151 -5.57 2.91 -14.38
C ILE A 151 -5.10 2.74 -15.82
N SER A 152 -6.03 2.68 -16.76
CA SER A 152 -5.72 2.57 -18.19
C SER A 152 -4.67 3.61 -18.61
N GLY A 153 -3.55 3.15 -19.16
CA GLY A 153 -2.40 3.95 -19.55
C GLY A 153 -1.22 3.90 -18.58
N ASN A 154 -1.44 3.51 -17.31
CA ASN A 154 -0.38 3.42 -16.30
C ASN A 154 0.26 2.02 -16.20
N GLU A 155 -0.17 1.05 -16.99
CA GLU A 155 0.29 -0.35 -16.90
C GLU A 155 1.81 -0.43 -17.02
N LYS A 156 2.40 0.30 -17.98
CA LYS A 156 3.87 0.33 -18.18
C LYS A 156 4.61 0.92 -16.97
N LEU A 157 4.04 1.91 -16.29
CA LEU A 157 4.64 2.54 -15.12
C LEU A 157 4.63 1.60 -13.92
N VAL A 158 3.50 0.92 -13.71
CA VAL A 158 3.37 -0.11 -12.68
C VAL A 158 4.34 -1.26 -12.95
N SER A 159 4.38 -1.79 -14.18
CA SER A 159 5.31 -2.87 -14.55
C SER A 159 6.77 -2.49 -14.32
N ARG A 160 7.20 -1.28 -14.73
CA ARG A 160 8.57 -0.81 -14.45
C ARG A 160 8.89 -0.74 -12.97
N THR A 161 7.93 -0.29 -12.16
CA THR A 161 8.09 -0.23 -10.70
C THR A 161 8.28 -1.63 -10.13
N ILE A 162 7.47 -2.58 -10.60
CA ILE A 162 7.59 -4.00 -10.24
C ILE A 162 8.95 -4.57 -10.66
N ASP A 163 9.38 -4.33 -11.90
CA ASP A 163 10.68 -4.79 -12.42
C ASP A 163 11.85 -4.25 -11.58
N ASN A 164 11.81 -2.97 -11.23
CA ASN A 164 12.81 -2.35 -10.35
C ASN A 164 12.84 -3.05 -8.98
N LEU A 165 11.67 -3.28 -8.36
CA LEU A 165 11.58 -3.98 -7.08
C LEU A 165 12.16 -5.40 -7.18
N PHE A 166 11.83 -6.16 -8.23
CA PHE A 166 12.39 -7.50 -8.47
C PHE A 166 13.90 -7.48 -8.69
N ALA A 167 14.41 -6.54 -9.50
CA ALA A 167 15.84 -6.39 -9.74
C ALA A 167 16.60 -6.12 -8.44
N ARG A 168 16.01 -5.35 -7.50
CA ARG A 168 16.60 -5.11 -6.17
C ARG A 168 16.66 -6.37 -5.32
N PHE A 169 15.62 -7.20 -5.34
CA PHE A 169 15.64 -8.49 -4.66
C PHE A 169 16.76 -9.38 -5.22
N ILE A 170 16.92 -9.45 -6.54
CA ILE A 170 17.96 -10.27 -7.20
C ILE A 170 19.37 -9.73 -6.94
N HIS A 171 19.60 -8.42 -7.06
CA HIS A 171 20.92 -7.83 -6.83
C HIS A 171 21.39 -8.02 -5.38
N ARG A 172 20.48 -7.90 -4.39
CA ARG A 172 20.83 -8.21 -3.00
C ARG A 172 21.00 -9.71 -2.72
N GLN A 173 20.42 -10.62 -3.52
CA GLN A 173 20.74 -12.05 -3.46
C GLN A 173 22.19 -12.30 -3.90
N ARG A 174 22.62 -11.69 -5.00
CA ARG A 174 24.01 -11.80 -5.51
C ARG A 174 25.04 -11.19 -4.56
N ASN A 175 24.75 -10.04 -3.96
CA ASN A 175 25.71 -9.43 -3.00
C ASN A 175 25.83 -10.21 -1.69
N ASN A 176 24.88 -11.11 -1.39
CA ASN A 176 24.97 -12.05 -0.26
C ASN A 176 25.62 -13.40 -0.63
N GLN A 177 25.92 -13.66 -1.92
CA GLN A 177 26.59 -14.89 -2.37
C GLN A 177 28.12 -14.87 -2.20
N ASN A 178 28.69 -13.83 -1.58
CA ASN A 178 30.02 -13.93 -0.97
C ASN A 178 30.01 -14.69 0.38
N ALA A 179 28.87 -15.28 0.76
CA ALA A 179 28.76 -16.32 1.76
C ALA A 179 28.30 -17.63 1.08
N PHE A 180 29.27 -18.27 0.41
CA PHE A 180 29.36 -19.67 -0.05
C PHE A 180 28.14 -20.39 -0.66
N LEU A 181 28.37 -20.89 -1.89
CA LEU A 181 27.81 -22.08 -2.58
C LEU A 181 26.28 -22.23 -2.64
#